data_AF-A0A969BT83-F1
#
_entry.id   AF-A0A969BT83-F1
#
_cell.length_a   1.000
_cell.length_b   1.000
_cell.length_c   1.000
_cell.angle_alpha   90.00
_cell.angle_beta   90.00
_cell.angle_gamma   90.00
#
_symmetry.space_group_name_H-M   'P 1'
#
loop_
_entity.id
_entity.type
_entity.pdbx_description
1 polymer ?
#
loop_
_entity_poly.entity_id
_entity_poly.type
_entity_poly.pdbx_seq_one_letter_code
_entity_poly.pdbx_strand_id
1 'polypeptide(L)'
;MLKAMYAHQLQAHAPPIHNLVGLATKLNLKLSQTRLNALTRITSFNIQARYPGFKRAFRAKCTPAYMARQMRVIQGIFTWLRSQLP
;
A
#
# COMPACT_ATOMS: atom_id res chain seq x y z
N MET A 1 -2.80 3.09 7.72
CA MET A 1 -1.64 3.98 7.97
C MET A 1 -1.73 5.27 7.18
N LEU A 2 -1.53 5.31 5.85
CA LEU A 2 -1.56 6.58 5.08
C LEU A 2 -2.80 7.45 5.31
N LYS A 3 -4.01 6.87 5.34
CA LYS A 3 -5.23 7.64 5.66
C LYS A 3 -5.21 8.23 7.08
N ALA A 4 -4.63 7.53 8.04
CA ALA A 4 -4.48 8.02 9.41
C ALA A 4 -3.44 9.16 9.48
N MET A 5 -2.32 9.02 8.76
CA MET A 5 -1.34 10.10 8.61
C MET A 5 -1.98 11.34 7.97
N TYR A 6 -2.84 11.16 6.98
CA TYR A 6 -3.57 12.25 6.33
C TYR A 6 -4.46 13.00 7.32
N ALA A 7 -5.26 12.26 8.10
CA ALA A 7 -6.09 12.87 9.15
C ALA A 7 -5.25 13.60 10.20
N HIS A 8 -4.12 13.03 10.60
CA HIS A 8 -3.24 13.62 11.60
C HIS A 8 -2.48 14.86 11.10
N GLN A 9 -1.93 14.84 9.89
CA GLN A 9 -1.07 15.91 9.36
C GLN A 9 -1.87 17.04 8.71
N LEU A 10 -2.98 16.71 8.03
CA LEU A 10 -3.78 17.69 7.28
C LEU A 10 -5.08 18.05 7.98
N GLN A 11 -5.36 17.47 9.16
CA GLN A 11 -6.56 17.75 9.97
C GLN A 11 -7.86 17.60 9.15
N ALA A 12 -7.88 16.65 8.22
CA ALA A 12 -8.97 16.43 7.28
C ALA A 12 -9.15 14.94 6.97
N HIS A 13 -10.35 14.54 6.56
CA HIS A 13 -10.57 13.17 6.12
C HIS A 13 -9.76 12.84 4.86
N ALA A 14 -9.06 11.71 4.89
CA ALA A 14 -8.37 11.22 3.71
C ALA A 14 -9.38 10.96 2.58
N PRO A 15 -9.03 11.26 1.32
CA PRO A 15 -9.90 10.99 0.19
C PRO A 15 -10.26 9.49 0.13
N PRO A 16 -11.48 9.13 -0.31
CA PRO A 16 -11.99 7.75 -0.32
C PRO A 16 -11.38 6.91 -1.46
N ILE A 17 -10.07 7.04 -1.70
CA ILE A 17 -9.32 6.29 -2.70
C ILE A 17 -8.48 5.19 -2.05
N HIS A 18 -8.11 4.19 -2.85
CA HIS A 18 -7.22 3.09 -2.46
C HIS A 18 -5.83 3.16 -3.11
N ASN A 19 -5.59 4.14 -3.97
CA ASN A 19 -4.28 4.35 -4.59
C ASN A 19 -3.28 4.84 -3.53
N LEU A 20 -2.41 3.94 -3.08
CA LEU A 20 -1.47 4.24 -2.00
C LEU A 20 -0.37 5.22 -2.44
N VAL A 21 0.05 5.19 -3.70
CA VAL A 21 0.99 6.18 -4.25
C VAL A 21 0.33 7.56 -4.23
N GLY A 22 -0.91 7.65 -4.71
CA GLY A 22 -1.67 8.91 -4.70
C GLY A 22 -1.88 9.48 -3.29
N LEU A 23 -2.15 8.62 -2.30
CA LEU A 23 -2.23 9.04 -0.89
C LEU A 23 -0.87 9.53 -0.36
N ALA A 24 0.22 8.82 -0.67
CA ALA A 24 1.56 9.21 -0.25
C ALA A 24 2.03 10.53 -0.89
N THR A 25 1.70 10.75 -2.17
CA THR A 25 1.97 12.02 -2.87
C THR A 25 1.22 13.18 -2.23
N LYS A 26 -0.06 13.01 -1.86
CA LYS A 26 -0.83 14.05 -1.17
C LYS A 26 -0.30 14.39 0.23
N LEU A 27 0.47 13.47 0.83
CA LEU A 27 1.18 13.67 2.10
C LEU A 27 2.61 14.19 1.90
N ASN A 28 3.00 14.55 0.67
CA ASN A 28 4.35 15.00 0.32
C ASN A 28 5.47 14.03 0.75
N LEU A 29 5.18 12.72 0.84
CA LEU A 29 6.18 11.72 1.21
C LEU A 29 7.17 11.50 0.06
N LYS A 30 8.47 11.60 0.36
CA LYS A 30 9.54 11.28 -0.60
C LYS A 30 9.68 9.77 -0.76
N LEU A 31 9.16 9.24 -1.86
CA LEU A 31 9.22 7.81 -2.17
C LEU A 31 10.50 7.49 -2.95
N SER A 32 11.25 6.49 -2.51
CA SER A 32 12.24 5.84 -3.36
C SER A 32 11.53 4.95 -4.39
N GLN A 33 12.23 4.59 -5.47
CA GLN A 33 11.69 3.69 -6.50
C GLN A 33 11.18 2.37 -5.91
N THR A 34 11.90 1.82 -4.93
CA THR A 34 11.50 0.59 -4.22
C THR A 34 10.17 0.76 -3.49
N ARG A 35 9.96 1.89 -2.80
CA ARG A 35 8.71 2.17 -2.07
C ARG A 35 7.56 2.43 -3.03
N LEU A 36 7.81 3.16 -4.12
CA LEU A 36 6.82 3.38 -5.18
C LEU A 36 6.34 2.04 -5.76
N ASN A 37 7.28 1.16 -6.15
CA ASN A 37 6.96 -0.17 -6.68
C ASN A 37 6.18 -1.02 -5.67
N ALA A 38 6.52 -0.95 -4.38
CA ALA A 38 5.82 -1.66 -3.31
C ALA A 38 4.38 -1.14 -3.15
N LEU A 39 4.18 0.18 -3.04
CA LEU A 39 2.85 0.78 -2.88
C LEU A 39 1.95 0.52 -4.10
N THR A 40 2.49 0.61 -5.32
CA THR A 40 1.76 0.27 -6.55
C THR A 40 1.29 -1.19 -6.53
N ARG A 41 2.18 -2.12 -6.17
CA ARG A 41 1.83 -3.54 -6.07
C ARG A 41 0.78 -3.81 -5.00
N ILE A 42 0.93 -3.22 -3.81
CA ILE A 42 -0.06 -3.39 -2.73
C ILE A 42 -1.42 -2.82 -3.15
N THR A 43 -1.42 -1.69 -3.88
CA THR A 43 -2.64 -1.11 -4.46
C THR A 43 -3.33 -2.09 -5.40
N SER A 44 -2.60 -2.83 -6.24
CA SER A 44 -3.21 -3.77 -7.19
C SER A 44 -3.89 -4.95 -6.50
N PHE A 45 -3.43 -5.36 -5.31
CA PHE A 45 -4.06 -6.44 -4.55
C PHE A 45 -5.53 -6.15 -4.21
N ASN A 46 -5.89 -4.87 -4.04
CA ASN A 46 -7.26 -4.46 -3.77
C ASN A 46 -8.23 -4.89 -4.88
N ILE A 47 -7.84 -4.80 -6.14
CA ILE A 47 -8.66 -5.23 -7.28
C ILE A 47 -8.53 -6.75 -7.48
N GLN A 48 -7.29 -7.24 -7.47
CA GLN A 48 -6.97 -8.63 -7.80
C GLN A 48 -7.59 -9.64 -6.83
N ALA A 49 -7.73 -9.29 -5.55
CA ALA A 49 -8.32 -10.19 -4.56
C ALA A 49 -9.85 -10.27 -4.63
N ARG A 50 -10.53 -9.25 -5.19
CA ARG A 50 -11.99 -9.10 -5.10
C ARG A 50 -12.73 -9.58 -6.35
N TYR A 51 -12.26 -9.21 -7.54
CA TYR A 51 -13.04 -9.41 -8.76
C TYR A 51 -12.71 -10.74 -9.48
N PRO A 52 -13.72 -11.55 -9.87
CA PRO A 52 -13.52 -12.87 -10.46
C PRO A 52 -12.52 -12.92 -11.63
N GLY A 53 -12.56 -11.92 -12.53
CA GLY A 53 -11.68 -11.85 -13.70
C GLY A 53 -10.17 -11.83 -13.37
N PHE A 54 -9.80 -11.37 -12.18
CA PHE A 54 -8.40 -11.35 -11.71
C PHE A 54 -8.15 -12.36 -10.59
N LYS A 55 -9.19 -12.73 -9.83
CA LYS A 55 -9.11 -13.50 -8.59
C LYS A 55 -8.47 -14.87 -8.77
N ARG A 56 -8.78 -15.58 -9.87
CA ARG A 56 -8.21 -16.90 -10.14
C ARG A 56 -6.70 -16.84 -10.38
N ALA A 57 -6.27 -15.97 -11.30
CA ALA A 57 -4.85 -15.78 -11.61
C ALA A 57 -4.06 -15.25 -10.40
N PHE A 58 -4.65 -14.33 -9.64
CA PHE A 58 -4.02 -13.82 -8.43
C PHE A 58 -3.88 -14.89 -7.35
N ARG A 59 -4.92 -15.72 -7.12
CA ARG A 59 -4.82 -16.85 -6.19
C ARG A 59 -3.72 -17.84 -6.57
N ALA A 60 -3.59 -18.16 -7.85
CA ALA A 60 -2.51 -19.04 -8.32
C ALA A 60 -1.10 -18.48 -8.03
N LYS A 61 -0.95 -17.15 -8.03
CA LYS A 61 0.31 -16.48 -7.67
C LYS A 61 0.63 -16.51 -6.17
N CYS A 62 -0.37 -16.65 -5.32
CA CYS A 62 -0.25 -16.57 -3.85
C CYS A 62 0.30 -17.85 -3.22
N THR A 63 1.47 -18.32 -3.67
CA THR A 63 2.20 -19.41 -3.01
C THR A 63 2.70 -18.98 -1.63
N PRO A 64 2.97 -19.91 -0.69
CA PRO A 64 3.51 -19.57 0.64
C PRO A 64 4.74 -18.67 0.58
N ALA A 65 5.69 -18.97 -0.33
CA ALA A 65 6.89 -18.16 -0.53
C ALA A 65 6.58 -16.75 -1.07
N TYR A 66 5.62 -16.62 -2.00
CA TYR A 66 5.19 -15.32 -2.50
C TYR A 66 4.55 -14.48 -1.40
N MET A 67 3.61 -15.06 -0.65
CA MET A 67 2.92 -14.38 0.44
C MET A 67 3.89 -13.94 1.53
N ALA A 68 4.79 -14.82 1.99
CA ALA A 68 5.80 -14.48 2.99
C ALA A 68 6.69 -13.31 2.56
N ARG A 69 7.05 -13.23 1.28
CA ARG A 69 7.79 -12.09 0.72
C ARG A 69 6.95 -10.83 0.67
N GLN A 70 5.69 -10.89 0.21
CA GLN A 70 4.83 -9.70 0.19
C GLN A 70 4.56 -9.19 1.60
N MET A 71 4.35 -10.08 2.57
CA MET A 71 4.14 -9.69 3.97
C MET A 71 5.35 -8.97 4.56
N ARG A 72 6.58 -9.46 4.31
CA ARG A 72 7.81 -8.75 4.70
C ARG A 72 7.89 -7.35 4.08
N VAL A 73 7.55 -7.21 2.79
CA VAL A 73 7.53 -5.90 2.12
C VAL A 73 6.48 -4.98 2.75
N ILE A 74 5.27 -5.47 3.01
CA ILE A 74 4.19 -4.70 3.62
C ILE A 74 4.57 -4.23 5.03
N GLN A 75 5.18 -5.11 5.84
CA GLN A 75 5.69 -4.77 7.16
C GLN A 75 6.77 -3.70 7.08
N GLY A 76 7.73 -3.82 6.16
CA GLY A 76 8.77 -2.81 5.94
C GLY A 76 8.19 -1.45 5.55
N ILE A 77 7.19 -1.42 4.67
CA ILE A 77 6.47 -0.18 4.32
C ILE A 77 5.74 0.39 5.54
N PHE A 78 5.07 -0.45 6.33
CA PHE A 78 4.36 -0.01 7.52
C PHE A 78 5.30 0.60 8.57
N THR A 79 6.43 -0.04 8.85
CA THR A 79 7.47 0.49 9.75
C THR A 79 8.04 1.80 9.25
N TRP A 80 8.35 1.89 7.95
CA TRP A 80 8.81 3.15 7.36
C TRP A 80 7.77 4.27 7.47
N LEU A 81 6.49 3.99 7.17
CA LEU A 81 5.42 5.00 7.32
C LEU A 81 5.29 5.48 8.76
N ARG A 82 5.39 4.57 9.74
CA ARG A 82 5.41 4.94 11.17
C ARG A 82 6.58 5.84 11.52
N SER A 83 7.75 5.62 10.92
CA SER A 83 8.93 6.45 11.16
C SER A 83 8.85 7.84 10.52
N GLN A 84 7.80 8.13 9.73
CA GLN A 84 7.53 9.47 9.20
C GLN A 84 6.58 10.28 10.08
N LEU A 85 6.05 9.66 11.14
CA LEU A 85 5.24 10.36 12.14
C LEU A 85 6.17 10.90 13.24
N PRO A 86 5.90 12.10 13.77
CA PRO A 86 6.58 12.62 14.95
C PRO A 86 6.35 11.74 16.19
#